data_AF-K2IWM6-F1
#
_entry.id   AF-K2IWM6-F1
#
_cell.length_a   1.000
_cell.length_b   1.000
_cell.length_c   1.000
_cell.angle_alpha   90.00
_cell.angle_beta   90.00
_cell.angle_gamma   90.00
#
_symmetry.space_group_name_H-M   'P 1'
#
loop_
_entity.id
_entity.type
_entity.pdbx_description
1 polymer ?
#
loop_
_entity_poly.entity_id
_entity_poly.type
_entity_poly.pdbx_seq_one_letter_code
_entity_poly.pdbx_strand_id
1 'polypeptide(L)'
;MTFLSDIFGPTDEFSALQNKLKSACLDYIRRGHLRAFGYSAPRRPDDTPVEVPSDLWAHPIYWDKDTLSGDGLEIVAVRLIPTQWLLQTQGISPQSPARRQGRPSRDSDILNAWNELVEEGKIDFSGTRANACKLVRERILKLFPDQGEAGLGDKALYRKLKPLWDKATE
;
A
#
# COMPACT_ATOMS: atom_id res chain seq x y z
N MET A 1 41.29 26.56 25.89
CA MET A 1 39.83 26.79 26.03
C MET A 1 39.14 25.81 25.10
N THR A 2 38.97 24.57 25.55
CA THR A 2 38.56 23.44 24.69
C THR A 2 37.49 22.65 25.43
N PHE A 3 36.34 23.29 25.65
CA PHE A 3 35.19 22.66 26.27
C PHE A 3 33.97 23.42 25.77
N LEU A 4 33.33 22.92 24.70
CA LEU A 4 31.92 23.16 24.33
C LEU A 4 31.56 22.50 22.98
N SER A 5 32.53 22.06 22.18
CA SER A 5 32.27 21.34 20.92
C SER A 5 31.79 19.89 21.10
N ASP A 6 31.95 19.30 22.28
CA ASP A 6 31.62 17.88 22.53
C ASP A 6 30.20 17.65 23.06
N ILE A 7 29.41 18.72 23.28
CA ILE A 7 27.99 18.61 23.70
C ILE A 7 27.07 18.46 22.49
N PHE A 8 27.48 18.99 21.34
CA PHE A 8 26.82 18.79 20.07
C PHE A 8 27.68 17.78 19.29
N GLY A 9 27.14 16.59 19.00
CA GLY A 9 27.84 15.60 18.16
C GLY A 9 28.31 16.20 16.82
N PRO A 10 29.12 15.48 16.03
CA PRO A 10 29.77 16.01 14.83
C PRO A 10 28.78 16.81 13.97
N THR A 11 28.98 18.13 13.92
CA THR A 11 28.07 19.10 13.28
C THR A 11 27.73 18.71 11.85
N ASP A 12 28.67 18.04 11.18
CA ASP A 12 28.54 17.56 9.81
C ASP A 12 27.54 16.40 9.66
N GLU A 13 27.52 15.45 10.59
CA GLU A 13 26.57 14.33 10.55
C GLU A 13 25.14 14.78 10.83
N PHE A 14 24.98 15.69 11.80
CA PHE A 14 23.69 16.29 12.11
C PHE A 14 23.16 17.12 10.94
N SER A 15 24.01 17.96 10.35
CA SER A 15 23.68 18.75 9.16
C SER A 15 23.33 17.86 7.96
N ALA A 16 24.07 16.77 7.75
CA ALA A 16 23.78 15.80 6.69
C ALA A 16 22.43 15.10 6.91
N LEU A 17 22.13 14.67 8.14
CA LEU A 17 20.83 14.09 8.49
C LEU A 17 19.69 15.10 8.27
N GLN A 18 19.87 16.35 8.71
CA GLN A 18 18.89 17.41 8.53
C GLN A 18 18.60 17.66 7.05
N ASN A 19 19.63 17.72 6.21
CA ASN A 19 19.48 17.88 4.76
C ASN A 19 18.77 16.67 4.12
N LYS A 20 19.10 15.45 4.57
CA LYS A 20 18.42 14.23 4.13
C LYS A 20 16.93 14.26 4.48
N LEU A 21 16.58 14.69 5.69
CA LEU A 21 15.18 14.81 6.14
C LEU A 21 14.42 15.89 5.37
N LYS A 22 15.04 17.06 5.12
CA LYS A 22 14.45 18.13 4.29
C LYS A 22 14.14 17.61 2.88
N SER A 23 15.12 16.94 2.25
CA SER A 23 14.93 16.34 0.92
C SER A 23 13.81 15.30 0.92
N ALA A 24 13.79 14.41 1.92
CA ALA A 24 12.74 13.41 2.06
C ALA A 24 11.34 14.04 2.23
N CYS A 25 11.22 15.13 2.99
CA CYS A 25 9.95 15.85 3.12
C CYS A 25 9.47 16.38 1.76
N LEU A 26 10.35 16.98 0.96
CA LEU A 26 10.01 17.48 -0.38
C LEU A 26 9.57 16.35 -1.32
N ASP A 27 10.26 15.22 -1.28
CA ASP A 27 9.88 14.05 -2.07
C ASP A 27 8.50 13.52 -1.67
N TYR A 28 8.19 13.49 -0.38
CA TYR A 28 6.87 13.07 0.11
C TYR A 28 5.76 14.05 -0.28
N ILE A 29 6.05 15.35 -0.31
CA ILE A 29 5.11 16.38 -0.80
C ILE A 29 4.86 16.19 -2.29
N ARG A 30 5.91 16.05 -3.11
CA ARG A 30 5.81 15.83 -4.57
C ARG A 30 5.04 14.56 -4.92
N ARG A 31 5.19 13.50 -4.14
CA ARG A 31 4.45 12.24 -4.29
C ARG A 31 3.01 12.31 -3.75
N GLY A 32 2.62 13.41 -3.11
CA GLY A 32 1.29 13.60 -2.54
C GLY A 32 1.05 12.83 -1.24
N HIS A 33 2.09 12.34 -0.57
CA HIS A 33 1.99 11.69 0.75
C HIS A 33 1.88 12.71 1.89
N LEU A 34 2.45 13.90 1.69
CA LEU A 34 2.29 15.06 2.56
C LEU A 34 1.60 16.18 1.80
N ARG A 35 0.71 16.88 2.48
CA ARG A 35 0.10 18.14 2.05
C ARG A 35 0.56 19.23 2.99
N ALA A 36 0.74 20.44 2.49
CA ALA A 36 1.15 21.56 3.34
C ALA A 36 0.07 22.62 3.37
N PHE A 37 -0.10 23.24 4.53
CA PHE A 37 -1.03 24.33 4.74
C PHE A 37 -0.33 25.46 5.47
N GLY A 38 -0.66 26.70 5.13
CA GLY A 38 -0.14 27.89 5.78
C GLY A 38 -1.06 29.07 5.57
N TYR A 39 -0.59 30.28 5.89
CA TYR A 39 -1.38 31.50 5.73
C TYR A 39 -0.74 32.40 4.68
N SER A 40 -1.54 32.97 3.80
CA SER A 40 -1.05 34.03 2.90
C SER A 40 -0.65 35.25 3.70
N ALA A 41 0.54 35.80 3.43
CA ALA A 41 0.95 37.07 4.00
C ALA A 41 0.36 38.26 3.18
N PRO A 42 -0.04 39.37 3.84
CA PRO A 42 -0.10 39.55 5.29
C PRO A 42 -1.29 38.81 5.92
N ARG A 43 -1.03 38.11 7.02
CA ARG A 43 -2.03 37.31 7.74
C ARG A 43 -3.00 38.20 8.53
N ARG A 44 -4.29 37.89 8.46
CA ARG A 44 -5.35 38.43 9.32
C ARG A 44 -5.77 37.41 10.38
N PRO A 45 -6.34 37.84 11.52
CA PRO A 45 -6.78 36.93 12.59
C PRO A 45 -7.78 35.86 12.12
N ASP A 46 -8.68 36.24 11.21
CA ASP A 46 -9.76 35.37 10.71
C ASP A 46 -9.37 34.59 9.45
N ASP A 47 -8.11 34.70 9.00
CA ASP A 47 -7.67 33.96 7.82
C ASP A 47 -7.67 32.46 8.12
N THR A 48 -8.24 31.69 7.19
CA THR A 48 -8.13 30.23 7.22
C THR A 48 -6.85 29.78 6.54
N PRO A 49 -6.19 28.72 7.03
CA PRO A 49 -5.02 28.18 6.37
C PRO A 49 -5.37 27.68 4.97
N VAL A 50 -4.56 28.05 3.99
CA VAL A 50 -4.66 27.64 2.59
C VAL A 50 -3.66 26.53 2.30
N GLU A 51 -4.03 25.61 1.41
CA GLU A 51 -3.07 24.62 0.91
C GLU A 51 -1.97 25.33 0.14
N VAL A 52 -0.71 24.99 0.40
CA VAL A 52 0.45 25.57 -0.30
C VAL A 52 0.42 25.10 -1.76
N PRO A 53 0.32 26.04 -2.73
CA PRO A 53 0.35 25.70 -4.15
C PRO A 53 1.59 24.90 -4.57
N SER A 54 1.44 24.01 -5.56
CA SER A 54 2.50 23.08 -5.97
C SER A 54 3.71 23.77 -6.62
N ASP A 55 3.49 24.91 -7.27
CA ASP A 55 4.47 25.78 -7.89
C ASP A 55 5.41 26.44 -6.88
N LEU A 56 4.92 26.80 -5.69
CA LEU A 56 5.75 27.39 -4.62
C LEU A 56 6.88 26.46 -4.14
N TRP A 57 6.75 25.14 -4.33
CA TRP A 57 7.81 24.18 -3.97
C TRP A 57 8.99 24.17 -4.93
N ALA A 58 8.88 24.85 -6.08
CA ALA A 58 10.01 25.07 -6.99
C ALA A 58 10.87 26.27 -6.59
N HIS A 59 10.36 27.13 -5.71
CA HIS A 59 11.04 28.33 -5.21
C HIS A 59 11.84 28.04 -3.93
N PRO A 60 12.74 28.97 -3.50
CA PRO A 60 13.48 28.82 -2.25
C PRO A 60 12.56 28.64 -1.03
N ILE A 61 12.92 27.69 -0.16
CA ILE A 61 12.17 27.37 1.06
C ILE A 61 12.97 27.84 2.28
N TYR A 62 12.37 28.70 3.10
CA TYR A 62 12.97 29.21 4.33
C TYR A 62 12.56 28.33 5.50
N TRP A 63 13.27 27.20 5.66
CA TRP A 63 12.99 26.18 6.68
C TRP A 63 13.05 26.68 8.13
N ASP A 64 13.83 27.72 8.39
CA ASP A 64 13.97 28.36 9.70
C ASP A 64 12.76 29.24 10.08
N LYS A 65 12.00 29.69 9.07
CA LYS A 65 10.86 30.60 9.23
C LYS A 65 9.51 29.94 8.96
N ASP A 66 9.52 28.67 8.57
CA ASP A 66 8.36 27.96 8.05
C ASP A 66 7.65 28.74 6.92
N THR A 67 8.43 29.35 6.02
CA THR A 67 7.93 30.24 4.97
C THR A 67 8.33 29.78 3.57
N LEU A 68 7.38 29.87 2.64
CA LEU A 68 7.61 29.73 1.20
C LEU A 68 7.20 31.02 0.49
N SER A 69 8.04 31.50 -0.43
CA SER A 69 7.75 32.70 -1.22
C SER A 69 8.13 32.48 -2.68
N GLY A 70 7.25 32.84 -3.60
CA GLY A 70 7.45 32.70 -5.04
C GLY A 70 6.34 33.39 -5.80
N ASP A 71 6.66 33.94 -6.99
CA ASP A 71 5.68 34.53 -7.90
C ASP A 71 4.75 35.58 -7.27
N GLY A 72 5.28 36.35 -6.31
CA GLY A 72 4.54 37.40 -5.59
C GLY A 72 3.62 36.89 -4.48
N LEU A 73 3.60 35.57 -4.22
CA LEU A 73 2.87 34.93 -3.14
C LEU A 73 3.83 34.53 -2.03
N GLU A 74 3.48 34.85 -0.78
CA GLU A 74 4.19 34.41 0.41
C GLU A 74 3.23 33.65 1.32
N ILE A 75 3.60 32.42 1.68
CA ILE A 75 2.87 31.59 2.62
C ILE A 75 3.74 31.40 3.87
N VAL A 76 3.19 31.77 5.02
CA VAL A 76 3.88 31.72 6.33
C VAL A 76 3.27 30.67 7.25
N ALA A 77 4.03 30.29 8.28
CA ALA A 77 3.65 29.30 9.30
C ALA A 77 3.20 27.97 8.68
N VAL A 78 3.94 27.51 7.68
CA VAL A 78 3.63 26.31 6.91
C VAL A 78 3.74 25.07 7.80
N ARG A 79 2.73 24.21 7.72
CA ARG A 79 2.65 22.93 8.44
C ARG A 79 2.39 21.80 7.46
N LEU A 80 3.08 20.69 7.65
CA LEU A 80 2.92 19.48 6.84
C LEU A 80 1.95 18.53 7.54
N ILE A 81 0.99 18.01 6.78
CA ILE A 81 -0.02 17.07 7.25
C ILE A 81 0.03 15.82 6.36
N PRO A 82 0.05 14.60 6.93
CA PRO A 82 -0.10 13.38 6.15
C PRO A 82 -1.42 13.35 5.40
N THR A 83 -1.37 13.13 4.08
CA THR A 83 -2.57 13.08 3.23
C THR A 83 -3.60 12.07 3.74
N GLN A 84 -3.13 10.94 4.28
CA GLN A 84 -4.00 9.92 4.90
C GLN A 84 -4.87 10.46 6.04
N TRP A 85 -4.38 11.43 6.83
CA TRP A 85 -5.15 12.01 7.94
C TRP A 85 -6.23 12.95 7.42
N LEU A 86 -5.95 13.68 6.34
CA LEU A 86 -6.95 14.52 5.66
C LEU A 86 -8.08 13.66 5.09
N LEU A 87 -7.74 12.54 4.44
CA LEU A 87 -8.73 11.61 3.90
C LEU A 87 -9.62 11.04 5.02
N GLN A 88 -9.03 10.62 6.14
CA GLN A 88 -9.76 10.12 7.31
C GLN A 88 -10.72 11.16 7.91
N THR A 89 -10.27 12.41 8.04
CA THR A 89 -11.09 13.50 8.61
C THR A 89 -12.22 13.95 7.68
N GLN A 90 -12.07 13.78 6.37
CA GLN A 90 -13.12 14.03 5.38
C GLN A 90 -14.11 12.86 5.23
N GLY A 91 -13.98 11.79 6.04
CA GLY A 91 -14.78 10.57 5.90
C GLY A 91 -14.47 9.78 4.62
N ILE A 92 -13.43 10.18 3.89
CA ILE A 92 -12.92 9.47 2.72
C ILE A 92 -11.96 8.41 3.26
N SER A 93 -12.47 7.22 3.57
CA SER A 93 -11.57 6.09 3.79
C SER A 93 -10.62 6.01 2.59
N PRO A 94 -9.28 5.98 2.77
CA PRO A 94 -8.39 5.75 1.66
C PRO A 94 -8.83 4.43 1.04
N GLN A 95 -9.48 4.51 -0.12
CA GLN A 95 -9.76 3.31 -0.88
C GLN A 95 -8.38 2.76 -1.17
N SER A 96 -8.04 1.63 -0.53
CA SER A 96 -6.92 0.81 -0.96
C SER A 96 -6.99 0.78 -2.47
N PRO A 97 -5.89 1.10 -3.19
CA PRO A 97 -5.92 1.18 -4.64
C PRO A 97 -6.65 -0.06 -5.11
N ALA A 98 -7.80 0.13 -5.78
CA ALA A 98 -8.67 -0.96 -6.15
C ALA A 98 -7.77 -1.97 -6.85
N ARG A 99 -7.45 -3.08 -6.14
CA ARG A 99 -6.65 -4.14 -6.73
C ARG A 99 -7.44 -4.47 -7.97
N ARG A 100 -6.84 -4.25 -9.16
CA ARG A 100 -7.45 -4.66 -10.43
C ARG A 100 -8.06 -6.00 -10.14
N GLN A 101 -9.40 -6.08 -10.20
CA GLN A 101 -10.12 -7.26 -9.75
C GLN A 101 -9.52 -8.39 -10.58
N GLY A 102 -8.66 -9.19 -9.94
CA GLY A 102 -8.03 -10.29 -10.63
C GLY A 102 -9.16 -11.12 -11.20
N ARG A 103 -8.91 -11.74 -12.36
CA ARG A 103 -9.83 -12.73 -12.92
C ARG A 103 -10.40 -13.58 -11.77
N PRO A 104 -11.73 -13.78 -11.68
CA PRO A 104 -12.36 -14.45 -10.55
C PRO A 104 -11.59 -15.72 -10.20
N SER A 105 -11.22 -15.86 -8.92
CA SER A 105 -10.50 -17.04 -8.46
C SER A 105 -11.41 -18.25 -8.59
N ARG A 106 -10.91 -19.35 -9.17
CA ARG A 106 -11.64 -20.63 -9.27
C ARG A 106 -11.55 -21.46 -7.99
N ASP A 107 -11.20 -20.82 -6.87
CA ASP A 107 -11.01 -21.48 -5.59
C ASP A 107 -12.29 -22.16 -5.10
N SER A 108 -13.46 -21.53 -5.30
CA SER A 108 -14.76 -22.13 -4.98
C SER A 108 -15.01 -23.40 -5.77
N ASP A 109 -14.70 -23.37 -7.07
CA ASP A 109 -14.91 -24.50 -7.97
C ASP A 109 -14.01 -25.68 -7.57
N ILE A 110 -12.77 -25.40 -7.16
CA ILE A 110 -11.82 -26.40 -6.65
C ILE A 110 -12.34 -27.07 -5.37
N LEU A 111 -12.87 -26.29 -4.43
CA LEU A 111 -13.39 -26.82 -3.17
C LEU A 111 -14.68 -27.63 -3.37
N ASN A 112 -15.59 -27.15 -4.21
CA ASN A 112 -16.83 -27.85 -4.51
C ASN A 112 -16.54 -29.18 -5.22
N ALA A 113 -15.69 -29.17 -6.25
CA ALA A 113 -15.29 -30.38 -6.95
C ALA A 113 -14.57 -31.37 -6.03
N TRP A 114 -13.76 -30.90 -5.09
CA TRP A 114 -13.13 -31.75 -4.07
C TRP A 114 -14.19 -32.41 -3.18
N ASN A 115 -15.10 -31.64 -2.59
CA ASN A 115 -16.12 -32.17 -1.67
C ASN A 115 -17.03 -33.19 -2.38
N GLU A 116 -17.48 -32.89 -3.60
CA GLU A 116 -18.26 -33.83 -4.42
C GLU A 116 -17.50 -35.14 -4.67
N LEU A 117 -16.21 -35.07 -5.00
CA LEU A 117 -15.40 -36.28 -5.24
C LEU A 117 -15.15 -37.09 -3.96
N VAL A 118 -15.07 -36.44 -2.80
CA VAL A 118 -14.99 -37.11 -1.49
C VAL A 118 -16.32 -37.78 -1.14
N GLU A 119 -17.44 -37.08 -1.29
CA GLU A 119 -18.79 -37.61 -1.06
C GLU A 119 -19.10 -38.79 -1.99
N GLU A 120 -18.67 -38.72 -3.25
CA GLU A 120 -18.79 -39.81 -4.22
C GLU A 120 -17.79 -40.97 -3.96
N GLY A 121 -16.90 -40.86 -2.96
CA GLY A 121 -15.89 -41.88 -2.64
C GLY A 121 -14.83 -42.08 -3.72
N LYS A 122 -14.63 -41.09 -4.60
CA LYS A 122 -13.70 -41.16 -5.74
C LYS A 122 -12.29 -40.68 -5.40
N ILE A 123 -12.10 -40.04 -4.24
CA ILE A 123 -10.78 -39.68 -3.75
C ILE A 123 -10.24 -40.83 -2.91
N ASP A 124 -9.23 -41.50 -3.47
CA ASP A 124 -8.46 -42.51 -2.73
C ASP A 124 -7.38 -41.83 -1.88
N PHE A 125 -7.61 -41.77 -0.57
CA PHE A 125 -6.68 -41.19 0.42
C PHE A 125 -5.44 -42.05 0.68
N SER A 126 -5.44 -43.32 0.26
CA SER A 126 -4.25 -44.19 0.34
C SER A 126 -3.26 -43.96 -0.82
N GLY A 127 -3.72 -43.28 -1.87
CA GLY A 127 -2.95 -42.97 -3.06
C GLY A 127 -2.13 -41.68 -2.95
N THR A 128 -1.67 -41.18 -4.09
CA THR A 128 -0.92 -39.93 -4.15
C THR A 128 -1.85 -38.73 -4.29
N ARG A 129 -1.58 -37.66 -3.55
CA ARG A 129 -2.28 -36.36 -3.69
C ARG A 129 -2.26 -35.82 -5.13
N ALA A 130 -1.22 -36.15 -5.92
CA ALA A 130 -1.14 -35.76 -7.33
C ALA A 130 -2.30 -36.36 -8.15
N ASN A 131 -2.72 -37.59 -7.85
CA ASN A 131 -3.87 -38.22 -8.51
C ASN A 131 -5.17 -37.49 -8.17
N ALA A 132 -5.35 -37.08 -6.91
CA ALA A 132 -6.53 -36.32 -6.51
C ALA A 132 -6.58 -34.92 -7.14
N CYS A 133 -5.44 -34.23 -7.26
CA CYS A 133 -5.36 -32.99 -8.03
C CYS A 133 -5.81 -33.17 -9.49
N LYS A 134 -5.45 -34.30 -10.13
CA LYS A 134 -5.87 -34.63 -11.50
C LYS A 134 -7.38 -34.83 -11.59
N LEU A 135 -7.97 -35.60 -10.67
CA LEU A 135 -9.42 -35.84 -10.63
C LEU A 135 -10.22 -34.56 -10.42
N VAL A 136 -9.76 -33.68 -9.52
CA VAL A 136 -10.39 -32.38 -9.27
C VAL A 136 -10.32 -31.49 -10.52
N ARG A 137 -9.17 -31.45 -11.21
CA ARG A 137 -9.02 -30.71 -12.47
C ARG A 137 -9.99 -31.21 -13.53
N GLU A 138 -10.05 -32.53 -13.76
CA GLU A 138 -10.93 -33.14 -14.75
C GLU A 138 -12.40 -32.86 -14.45
N ARG A 139 -12.81 -32.92 -13.18
CA ARG A 139 -14.17 -32.58 -12.75
C ARG A 139 -14.53 -31.14 -13.09
N ILE A 140 -13.65 -30.18 -12.80
CA ILE A 140 -13.90 -28.75 -13.05
C ILE A 140 -13.96 -28.46 -14.55
N LEU A 141 -13.09 -29.07 -15.36
CA LEU A 141 -13.12 -28.92 -16.82
C LEU A 141 -14.41 -29.48 -17.44
N LYS A 142 -14.97 -30.54 -16.84
CA LYS A 142 -16.25 -31.10 -17.26
C LYS A 142 -17.44 -30.20 -16.88
N LEU A 143 -17.40 -29.57 -15.71
CA LEU A 143 -18.46 -28.68 -15.22
C LEU A 143 -18.44 -27.31 -15.93
N PHE A 144 -17.27 -26.83 -16.33
CA PHE A 144 -17.07 -25.51 -16.92
C PHE A 144 -16.17 -25.56 -18.16
N PRO A 145 -16.62 -26.18 -19.27
CA PRO A 145 -15.82 -26.36 -20.47
C PRO A 145 -15.37 -25.03 -21.10
N ASP A 146 -16.22 -23.99 -21.03
CA ASP A 146 -15.96 -22.69 -21.64
C ASP A 146 -14.82 -21.90 -20.98
N GLN A 147 -14.43 -22.26 -19.74
CA GLN A 147 -13.41 -21.53 -18.98
C GLN A 147 -11.99 -22.08 -19.19
N GLY A 148 -11.86 -23.27 -19.77
CA GLY A 148 -10.58 -23.94 -20.01
C GLY A 148 -9.76 -24.21 -18.74
N GLU A 149 -8.45 -24.43 -18.88
CA GLU A 149 -7.54 -24.81 -17.78
C GLU A 149 -7.01 -23.64 -16.95
N ALA A 150 -7.38 -22.41 -17.32
CA ALA A 150 -6.85 -21.24 -16.66
C ALA A 150 -7.29 -21.18 -15.19
N GLY A 151 -6.32 -21.05 -14.27
CA GLY A 151 -6.53 -21.11 -12.83
C GLY A 151 -6.41 -22.51 -12.21
N LEU A 152 -6.24 -23.56 -13.01
CA LEU A 152 -6.14 -24.97 -12.56
C LEU A 152 -4.72 -25.55 -12.63
N GLY A 153 -3.70 -24.69 -12.57
CA GLY A 153 -2.30 -25.13 -12.56
C GLY A 153 -1.96 -25.97 -11.33
N ASP A 154 -1.00 -26.89 -11.45
CA ASP A 154 -0.63 -27.83 -10.37
C ASP A 154 -0.34 -27.13 -9.05
N LYS A 155 0.38 -25.99 -9.09
CA LYS A 155 0.72 -25.20 -7.89
C LYS A 155 -0.51 -24.56 -7.23
N ALA A 156 -1.57 -24.26 -7.97
CA ALA A 156 -2.81 -23.70 -7.43
C ALA A 156 -3.62 -24.80 -6.73
N LEU A 157 -3.84 -25.92 -7.41
CA LEU A 157 -4.53 -27.09 -6.86
C LEU A 157 -3.82 -27.63 -5.63
N TYR A 158 -2.51 -27.85 -5.71
CA TYR A 158 -1.74 -28.43 -4.59
C TYR A 158 -1.79 -27.55 -3.35
N ARG A 159 -1.74 -26.22 -3.51
CA ARG A 159 -1.82 -25.27 -2.38
C ARG A 159 -3.15 -25.36 -1.65
N LYS A 160 -4.24 -25.56 -2.38
CA LYS A 160 -5.61 -25.59 -1.82
C LYS A 160 -5.97 -26.96 -1.27
N LEU A 161 -5.57 -28.02 -1.97
CA LEU A 161 -5.91 -29.39 -1.59
C LEU A 161 -4.99 -29.95 -0.50
N LYS A 162 -3.76 -29.44 -0.35
CA LYS A 162 -2.84 -29.86 0.72
C LYS A 162 -3.48 -29.86 2.12
N PRO A 163 -4.02 -28.75 2.65
CA PRO A 163 -4.61 -28.75 3.99
C PRO A 163 -5.85 -29.63 4.13
N LEU A 164 -6.58 -29.89 3.04
CA LEU A 164 -7.75 -30.78 3.06
C LEU A 164 -7.34 -32.26 3.07
N TRP A 165 -6.28 -32.58 2.33
CA TRP A 165 -5.66 -33.89 2.32
C TRP A 165 -5.11 -34.24 3.70
N ASP A 166 -4.29 -33.34 4.26
CA ASP A 166 -3.61 -33.58 5.53
C ASP A 166 -4.65 -33.83 6.66
N LYS A 167 -5.75 -33.07 6.68
CA LYS A 167 -6.88 -33.28 7.62
C LYS A 167 -7.66 -34.59 7.43
N ALA A 168 -7.72 -35.11 6.21
CA ALA A 168 -8.45 -36.34 5.91
C ALA A 168 -7.62 -37.60 6.19
N THR A 169 -6.30 -37.43 6.34
CA THR A 169 -5.35 -38.50 6.64
C THR A 169 -4.80 -38.48 8.07
N GLU A 170 -5.20 -37.49 8.89
CA GLU A 170 -5.02 -37.46 10.35
C GLU A 170 -6.05 -38.38 11.04
#